data_AF-A0AAD7G586-F1
#
_entry.id   AF-A0AAD7G586-F1
#
_cell.length_a   1.000
_cell.length_b   1.000
_cell.length_c   1.000
_cell.angle_alpha   90.00
_cell.angle_beta   90.00
_cell.angle_gamma   90.00
#
_symmetry.space_group_name_H-M   'P 1'
#
loop_
_entity.id
_entity.type
_entity.pdbx_description
1 polymer ?
#
loop_
_entity_poly.entity_id
_entity_poly.type
_entity_poly.pdbx_seq_one_letter_code
_entity_poly.pdbx_strand_id
1 'polypeptide(L)'
;MDMDLASARIFLPTLVSLCALYPLLAARFAIARQTAWILTTIASGLMTAAALPFLADHIKARGDVGAVLLRTDVACTVNRFFQAYLAADLLVGALAYRSQVGLLTGWVHHAVYLGITEIAIRNGWAHIFCMCAIMELPTFLLGASTLFPRLRCNTLFAATFLATRIVLHLVLIISYVLFPVAPLPASSVFSAAAGGYAAAPVLGAALRAVGAVRGTRVVSALLAFVFPLHAMWFVGCVKGFVRRA
;
A
#
# COMPACT_ATOMS: atom_id res chain seq x y z
N MET A 1 2.02 18.28 16.64
CA MET A 1 0.58 18.46 16.86
C MET A 1 -0.18 18.66 15.54
N ASP A 2 0.41 19.30 14.52
CA ASP A 2 -0.30 19.59 13.25
C ASP A 2 -0.49 18.39 12.30
N MET A 3 0.45 17.43 12.28
CA MET A 3 0.35 16.25 11.42
C MET A 3 -0.80 15.32 11.82
N ASP A 4 -1.09 15.19 13.13
CA ASP A 4 -2.17 14.34 13.63
C ASP A 4 -3.55 14.91 13.26
N LEU A 5 -3.69 16.24 13.28
CA LEU A 5 -4.91 16.92 12.86
C LEU A 5 -5.12 16.81 11.35
N ALA A 6 -4.10 17.03 10.53
CA ALA A 6 -4.18 16.85 9.08
C ALA A 6 -4.49 15.40 8.69
N SER A 7 -3.89 14.43 9.40
CA SER A 7 -4.13 13.00 9.26
C SER A 7 -5.59 12.63 9.54
N ALA A 8 -6.14 13.10 10.67
CA ALA A 8 -7.54 12.85 11.04
C ALA A 8 -8.53 13.49 10.06
N ARG A 9 -8.19 14.68 9.53
CA ARG A 9 -8.99 15.39 8.52
C ARG A 9 -9.11 14.66 7.18
N ILE A 10 -8.21 13.72 6.87
CA ILE A 10 -8.29 12.91 5.65
C ILE A 10 -8.95 11.57 5.97
N PHE A 11 -8.49 10.88 7.02
CA PHE A 11 -8.95 9.54 7.36
C PHE A 11 -10.45 9.50 7.65
N LEU A 12 -10.95 10.32 8.56
CA LEU A 12 -12.33 10.22 9.03
C LEU A 12 -13.36 10.59 7.94
N PRO A 13 -13.21 11.71 7.20
CA PRO A 13 -14.10 12.01 6.10
C PRO A 13 -14.07 10.92 5.02
N THR A 14 -12.88 10.40 4.66
CA THR A 14 -12.77 9.32 3.69
C THR A 14 -13.50 8.06 4.14
N LEU A 15 -13.32 7.65 5.41
CA LEU A 15 -13.99 6.49 5.98
C LEU A 15 -15.51 6.63 5.92
N VAL A 16 -16.04 7.78 6.37
CA VAL A 16 -17.48 8.07 6.33
C VAL A 16 -17.98 8.08 4.89
N SER A 17 -17.27 8.73 3.97
CA SER A 17 -17.65 8.78 2.56
C SER A 17 -17.67 7.41 1.91
N LEU A 18 -16.68 6.54 2.16
CA LEU A 18 -16.65 5.18 1.61
C LEU A 18 -17.79 4.32 2.16
N CYS A 19 -18.05 4.38 3.47
CA CYS A 19 -19.16 3.68 4.10
C CYS A 19 -20.52 4.17 3.58
N ALA A 20 -20.69 5.48 3.35
CA ALA A 20 -21.92 6.06 2.81
C ALA A 20 -22.10 5.79 1.31
N LEU A 21 -21.00 5.75 0.54
CA LEU A 21 -21.02 5.46 -0.90
C LEU A 21 -21.34 3.99 -1.18
N TYR A 22 -20.91 3.07 -0.31
CA TYR A 22 -21.14 1.63 -0.48
C TYR A 22 -22.60 1.27 -0.77
N PRO A 23 -23.61 1.61 0.06
CA PRO A 23 -25.00 1.20 -0.19
C PRO A 23 -25.55 1.75 -1.51
N LEU A 24 -25.13 2.96 -1.91
CA LEU A 24 -25.55 3.58 -3.18
C LEU A 24 -25.06 2.78 -4.40
N LEU A 25 -23.83 2.28 -4.33
CA LEU A 25 -23.24 1.45 -5.38
C LEU A 25 -23.72 0.01 -5.31
N ALA A 26 -23.87 -0.55 -4.11
CA ALA A 26 -24.32 -1.91 -3.88
C ALA A 26 -25.72 -2.15 -4.45
N ALA A 27 -26.59 -1.14 -4.43
CA ALA A 27 -27.92 -1.19 -5.07
C ALA A 27 -27.88 -1.51 -6.58
N ARG A 28 -26.72 -1.38 -7.24
CA ARG A 28 -26.53 -1.67 -8.68
C ARG A 28 -26.14 -3.13 -8.95
N PHE A 29 -25.89 -3.93 -7.92
CA PHE A 29 -25.43 -5.31 -8.04
C PHE A 29 -26.32 -6.25 -7.23
N ALA A 30 -26.82 -7.30 -7.86
CA ALA A 30 -27.69 -8.29 -7.21
C ALA A 30 -26.91 -9.37 -6.44
N ILE A 31 -25.65 -9.61 -6.82
CA ILE A 31 -24.86 -10.74 -6.31
C ILE A 31 -24.00 -10.27 -5.14
N ALA A 32 -24.11 -10.92 -3.98
CA ALA A 32 -23.33 -10.60 -2.78
C ALA A 32 -21.81 -10.61 -3.02
N ARG A 33 -21.33 -11.52 -3.88
CA ARG A 33 -19.93 -11.53 -4.31
C ARG A 33 -19.54 -10.26 -5.06
N GLN A 34 -20.41 -9.67 -5.88
CA GLN A 34 -20.08 -8.42 -6.58
C GLN A 34 -20.05 -7.25 -5.60
N THR A 35 -21.03 -7.15 -4.71
CA THR A 35 -21.09 -6.05 -3.74
C THR A 35 -19.86 -6.01 -2.83
N ALA A 36 -19.36 -7.18 -2.40
CA ALA A 36 -18.14 -7.30 -1.61
C ALA A 36 -16.86 -6.78 -2.31
N TRP A 37 -16.86 -6.63 -3.63
CA TRP A 37 -15.69 -6.16 -4.40
C TRP A 37 -15.73 -4.68 -4.77
N ILE A 38 -16.81 -3.95 -4.43
CA ILE A 38 -16.98 -2.55 -4.82
C ILE A 38 -15.87 -1.67 -4.24
N LEU A 39 -15.73 -1.67 -2.91
CA LEU A 39 -14.76 -0.82 -2.22
C LEU A 39 -13.33 -1.20 -2.62
N THR A 40 -13.02 -2.50 -2.64
CA THR A 40 -11.72 -3.02 -3.08
C THR A 40 -11.36 -2.58 -4.50
N THR A 41 -12.30 -2.64 -5.44
CA THR A 41 -12.03 -2.23 -6.83
C THR A 41 -11.73 -0.74 -6.93
N ILE A 42 -12.50 0.11 -6.24
CA ILE A 42 -12.27 1.56 -6.23
C ILE A 42 -10.92 1.88 -5.59
N ALA A 43 -10.64 1.32 -4.41
CA ALA A 43 -9.42 1.60 -3.68
C ALA A 43 -8.18 1.10 -4.43
N SER A 44 -8.18 -0.15 -4.91
CA SER A 44 -7.04 -0.70 -5.66
C SER A 44 -6.77 0.07 -6.97
N GLY A 45 -7.81 0.56 -7.66
CA GLY A 45 -7.65 1.43 -8.82
C GLY A 45 -6.99 2.77 -8.48
N LEU A 46 -7.46 3.44 -7.42
CA LEU A 46 -6.89 4.71 -6.95
C LEU A 46 -5.44 4.54 -6.47
N MET A 47 -5.16 3.48 -5.71
CA MET A 47 -3.82 3.16 -5.23
C MET A 47 -2.85 2.87 -6.38
N THR A 48 -3.31 2.12 -7.39
CA THR A 48 -2.53 1.84 -8.60
C THR A 48 -2.18 3.13 -9.34
N ALA A 49 -3.16 4.03 -9.53
CA ALA A 49 -2.95 5.31 -10.19
C ALA A 49 -2.01 6.23 -9.39
N ALA A 50 -2.20 6.32 -8.08
CA ALA A 50 -1.37 7.12 -7.19
C ALA A 50 0.08 6.62 -7.09
N ALA A 51 0.32 5.33 -7.33
CA ALA A 51 1.66 4.74 -7.33
C ALA A 51 2.53 5.17 -8.53
N LEU A 52 1.90 5.50 -9.67
CA LEU A 52 2.60 5.78 -10.94
C LEU A 52 3.72 6.84 -10.84
N PRO A 53 3.53 8.03 -10.23
CA PRO A 53 4.61 9.01 -10.10
C PRO A 53 5.80 8.49 -9.28
N PHE A 54 5.55 7.70 -8.21
CA PHE A 54 6.62 7.15 -7.38
C PHE A 54 7.35 6.00 -8.08
N LEU A 55 6.62 5.16 -8.81
CA LEU A 55 7.21 4.11 -9.65
C LEU A 55 8.05 4.71 -10.79
N ALA A 56 7.61 5.82 -11.37
CA ALA A 56 8.37 6.52 -12.41
C ALA A 56 9.71 7.05 -11.88
N ASP A 57 9.75 7.58 -10.65
CA ASP A 57 11.02 7.99 -10.02
C ASP A 57 11.94 6.79 -9.84
N HIS A 58 11.43 5.68 -9.31
CA HIS A 58 12.19 4.46 -9.09
C HIS A 58 12.80 3.90 -10.39
N ILE A 59 12.02 3.89 -11.47
CA ILE A 59 12.50 3.46 -12.80
C ILE A 59 13.57 4.43 -13.34
N LYS A 60 13.34 5.74 -13.25
CA LYS A 60 14.31 6.77 -13.68
C LYS A 60 15.62 6.66 -12.90
N ALA A 61 15.53 6.31 -11.62
CA ALA A 61 16.67 6.08 -10.75
C ALA A 61 17.26 4.66 -10.87
N ARG A 62 16.90 3.91 -11.91
CA ARG A 62 17.43 2.57 -12.21
C ARG A 62 17.25 1.56 -11.08
N GLY A 63 16.16 1.68 -10.33
CA GLY A 63 15.86 0.79 -9.20
C GLY A 63 16.39 1.27 -7.85
N ASP A 64 16.97 2.48 -7.76
CA ASP A 64 17.31 3.05 -6.46
C ASP A 64 16.04 3.47 -5.71
N VAL A 65 15.78 2.83 -4.57
CA VAL A 65 14.62 3.11 -3.73
C VAL A 65 14.81 4.41 -2.93
N GLY A 66 16.06 4.79 -2.63
CA GLY A 66 16.37 6.04 -1.93
C GLY A 66 16.15 7.29 -2.78
N ALA A 67 16.07 7.13 -4.10
CA ALA A 67 15.85 8.21 -5.05
C ALA A 67 14.36 8.51 -5.31
N VAL A 68 13.43 7.77 -4.72
CA VAL A 68 11.99 8.01 -4.85
C VAL A 68 11.63 9.31 -4.12
N LEU A 69 11.06 10.28 -4.84
CA LEU A 69 10.74 11.57 -4.23
C LEU A 69 9.63 11.41 -3.19
N LEU A 70 9.85 12.05 -2.03
CA LEU A 70 8.98 11.98 -0.87
C LEU A 70 7.53 12.36 -1.15
N ARG A 71 7.31 13.48 -1.85
CA ARG A 71 5.97 14.07 -2.08
C ARG A 71 5.06 13.93 -0.83
N THR A 72 5.56 14.33 0.33
CA THR A 72 5.04 13.94 1.66
C THR A 72 3.53 14.14 1.79
N ASP A 73 3.00 15.27 1.33
CA ASP A 73 1.57 15.58 1.42
C ASP A 73 0.72 14.58 0.62
N VAL A 74 1.12 14.31 -0.63
CA VAL A 74 0.45 13.33 -1.51
C VAL A 74 0.59 11.93 -0.94
N ALA A 75 1.80 11.56 -0.52
CA ALA A 75 2.08 10.23 0.02
C ALA A 75 1.24 9.94 1.28
N CYS A 76 1.24 10.87 2.24
CA CYS A 76 0.43 10.78 3.44
C CYS A 76 -1.07 10.76 3.12
N THR A 77 -1.55 11.61 2.21
CA THR A 77 -2.96 11.63 1.81
C THR A 77 -3.41 10.29 1.23
N VAL A 78 -2.64 9.73 0.30
CA VAL A 78 -2.94 8.43 -0.33
C VAL A 78 -2.90 7.30 0.68
N ASN A 79 -1.91 7.29 1.59
CA ASN A 79 -1.81 6.28 2.64
C ASN A 79 -2.98 6.37 3.64
N ARG A 80 -3.42 7.59 4.00
CA ARG A 80 -4.58 7.80 4.87
C ARG A 80 -5.89 7.40 4.19
N PHE A 81 -6.02 7.67 2.89
CA PHE A 81 -7.11 7.13 2.08
C PHE A 81 -7.13 5.60 2.12
N PHE A 82 -5.97 4.96 1.93
CA PHE A 82 -5.85 3.50 1.97
C PHE A 82 -6.25 2.93 3.33
N GLN A 83 -5.78 3.52 4.44
CA GLN A 83 -6.20 3.11 5.78
C GLN A 83 -7.72 3.27 5.98
N ALA A 84 -8.30 4.38 5.52
CA ALA A 84 -9.74 4.59 5.61
C ALA A 84 -10.51 3.54 4.81
N TYR A 85 -10.02 3.15 3.63
CA TYR A 85 -10.55 2.02 2.86
C TYR A 85 -10.47 0.71 3.64
N LEU A 86 -9.30 0.36 4.21
CA LEU A 86 -9.15 -0.90 4.95
C LEU A 86 -10.12 -0.96 6.15
N ALA A 87 -10.27 0.15 6.87
CA ALA A 87 -11.23 0.27 7.96
C ALA A 87 -12.68 0.17 7.46
N ALA A 88 -13.01 0.84 6.34
CA ALA A 88 -14.34 0.79 5.73
C ALA A 88 -14.68 -0.64 5.27
N ASP A 89 -13.75 -1.34 4.62
CA ASP A 89 -13.99 -2.70 4.12
C ASP A 89 -14.15 -3.70 5.27
N LEU A 90 -13.41 -3.55 6.37
CA LEU A 90 -13.60 -4.35 7.58
C LEU A 90 -14.96 -4.07 8.24
N LEU A 91 -15.36 -2.80 8.34
CA LEU A 91 -16.63 -2.39 8.95
C LEU A 91 -17.83 -2.84 8.11
N VAL A 92 -17.86 -2.46 6.84
CA VAL A 92 -18.93 -2.84 5.91
C VAL A 92 -18.92 -4.35 5.69
N GLY A 93 -17.74 -4.96 5.57
CA GLY A 93 -17.61 -6.41 5.50
C GLY A 93 -18.20 -7.12 6.70
N ALA A 94 -18.04 -6.59 7.92
CA ALA A 94 -18.63 -7.19 9.11
C ALA A 94 -20.16 -7.10 9.12
N LEU A 95 -20.72 -6.02 8.55
CA LEU A 95 -22.14 -5.71 8.61
C LEU A 95 -22.95 -6.25 7.41
N ALA A 96 -22.38 -6.22 6.20
CA ALA A 96 -23.11 -6.42 4.95
C ALA A 96 -22.69 -7.66 4.14
N TYR A 97 -21.42 -8.07 4.19
CA TYR A 97 -20.92 -9.19 3.38
C TYR A 97 -19.93 -10.09 4.12
N ARG A 98 -20.18 -10.37 5.40
CA ARG A 98 -19.25 -11.11 6.29
C ARG A 98 -18.78 -12.44 5.72
N SER A 99 -19.66 -13.17 5.05
CA SER A 99 -19.34 -14.47 4.42
C SER A 99 -18.39 -14.37 3.22
N GLN A 100 -18.22 -13.17 2.65
CA GLN A 100 -17.35 -12.93 1.50
C GLN A 100 -15.94 -12.51 1.90
N VAL A 101 -15.73 -12.11 3.16
CA VAL A 101 -14.41 -11.69 3.67
C VAL A 101 -13.68 -12.91 4.22
N GLY A 102 -12.69 -13.41 3.47
CA GLY A 102 -11.84 -14.52 3.91
C GLY A 102 -10.97 -14.14 5.12
N LEU A 103 -10.71 -15.11 6.01
CA LEU A 103 -9.89 -14.89 7.22
C LEU A 103 -8.51 -14.32 6.90
N LEU A 104 -7.75 -15.03 6.06
CA LEU A 104 -6.38 -14.63 5.74
C LEU A 104 -6.33 -13.52 4.68
N THR A 105 -7.19 -13.60 3.66
CA THR A 105 -7.17 -12.70 2.50
C THR A 105 -7.87 -11.36 2.72
N GLY A 106 -8.76 -11.28 3.72
CA GLY A 106 -9.51 -10.07 4.05
C GLY A 106 -9.23 -9.62 5.47
N TRP A 107 -9.73 -10.34 6.48
CA TRP A 107 -9.68 -9.91 7.89
C TRP A 107 -8.26 -9.62 8.38
N VAL A 108 -7.39 -10.63 8.36
CA VAL A 108 -6.01 -10.51 8.84
C VAL A 108 -5.20 -9.59 7.93
N HIS A 109 -5.34 -9.74 6.62
CA HIS A 109 -4.63 -8.91 5.65
C HIS A 109 -4.93 -7.42 5.85
N HIS A 110 -6.21 -7.02 5.91
CA HIS A 110 -6.59 -5.61 6.05
C HIS A 110 -6.19 -5.04 7.43
N ALA A 111 -6.34 -5.82 8.51
CA ALA A 111 -5.91 -5.41 9.84
C ALA A 111 -4.39 -5.19 9.93
N VAL A 112 -3.59 -6.09 9.35
CA VAL A 112 -2.13 -5.95 9.32
C VAL A 112 -1.72 -4.75 8.47
N TYR A 113 -2.34 -4.54 7.31
CA TYR A 113 -2.02 -3.41 6.44
C TYR A 113 -2.44 -2.06 7.02
N LEU A 114 -3.47 -1.99 7.88
CA LEU A 114 -3.76 -0.79 8.67
C LEU A 114 -2.55 -0.38 9.52
N GLY A 115 -1.94 -1.35 10.21
CA GLY A 115 -0.77 -1.15 11.04
C GLY A 115 0.51 -0.85 10.24
N ILE A 116 0.79 -1.61 9.17
CA ILE A 116 1.95 -1.37 8.30
C ILE A 116 1.91 0.04 7.71
N THR A 117 0.73 0.47 7.24
CA THR A 117 0.55 1.82 6.69
C THR A 117 0.77 2.89 7.76
N GLU A 118 0.31 2.67 9.00
CA GLU A 118 0.54 3.60 10.11
C GLU A 118 2.04 3.71 10.43
N ILE A 119 2.75 2.58 10.48
CA ILE A 119 4.19 2.54 10.69
C ILE A 119 4.90 3.29 9.56
N ALA A 120 4.50 3.07 8.30
CA ALA A 120 5.09 3.75 7.16
C ALA A 120 4.91 5.27 7.25
N ILE A 121 3.74 5.77 7.62
CA ILE A 121 3.49 7.21 7.79
C ILE A 121 4.35 7.77 8.93
N ARG A 122 4.34 7.14 10.12
CA ARG A 122 5.06 7.64 11.31
C ARG A 122 6.58 7.64 11.14
N ASN A 123 7.12 6.77 10.29
CA ASN A 123 8.56 6.68 10.03
C ASN A 123 8.98 7.43 8.75
N GLY A 124 8.08 8.16 8.09
CA GLY A 124 8.39 8.91 6.86
C GLY A 124 8.55 8.06 5.60
N TRP A 125 8.08 6.81 5.61
CA TRP A 125 8.14 5.85 4.51
C TRP A 125 6.87 5.80 3.65
N ALA A 126 5.93 6.73 3.84
CA ALA A 126 4.67 6.77 3.10
C ALA A 126 4.85 6.77 1.57
N HIS A 127 5.91 7.42 1.07
CA HIS A 127 6.25 7.49 -0.35
C HIS A 127 6.66 6.14 -0.93
N ILE A 128 7.41 5.34 -0.16
CA ILE A 128 7.77 3.97 -0.51
C ILE A 128 6.51 3.10 -0.53
N PHE A 129 5.65 3.25 0.48
CA PHE A 129 4.38 2.54 0.50
C PHE A 129 3.52 2.88 -0.74
N CYS A 130 3.46 4.15 -1.13
CA CYS A 130 2.79 4.58 -2.36
C CYS A 130 3.40 3.93 -3.61
N MET A 131 4.72 3.87 -3.74
CA MET A 131 5.37 3.16 -4.85
C MET A 131 4.96 1.69 -4.87
N CYS A 132 5.02 1.02 -3.72
CA CYS A 132 4.61 -0.38 -3.54
C CYS A 132 3.14 -0.61 -3.86
N ALA A 133 2.29 0.43 -3.82
CA ALA A 133 0.87 0.32 -4.11
C ALA A 133 0.56 -0.04 -5.57
N ILE A 134 1.55 -0.01 -6.48
CA ILE A 134 1.41 -0.63 -7.82
C ILE A 134 1.10 -2.14 -7.74
N MET A 135 1.42 -2.79 -6.63
CA MET A 135 1.03 -4.17 -6.33
C MET A 135 -0.48 -4.37 -6.21
N GLU A 136 -1.28 -3.29 -6.14
CA GLU A 136 -2.74 -3.35 -6.18
C GLU A 136 -3.31 -3.52 -7.59
N LEU A 137 -2.52 -3.34 -8.65
CA LEU A 137 -2.97 -3.50 -10.04
C LEU A 137 -3.65 -4.86 -10.32
N PRO A 138 -3.11 -6.01 -9.90
CA PRO A 138 -3.78 -7.30 -10.08
C PRO A 138 -5.11 -7.38 -9.32
N THR A 139 -5.19 -6.77 -8.14
CA THR A 139 -6.41 -6.71 -7.33
C THR A 139 -7.48 -5.85 -8.01
N PHE A 140 -7.08 -4.72 -8.60
CA PHE A 140 -7.96 -3.89 -9.42
C PHE A 140 -8.53 -4.68 -10.59
N LEU A 141 -7.68 -5.39 -11.34
CA LEU A 141 -8.12 -6.22 -12.47
C LEU A 141 -9.08 -7.33 -12.02
N LEU A 142 -8.78 -8.00 -10.90
CA LEU A 142 -9.64 -9.03 -10.34
C LEU A 142 -11.00 -8.47 -9.90
N GLY A 143 -10.99 -7.33 -9.20
CA GLY A 143 -12.20 -6.63 -8.76
C GLY A 143 -13.05 -6.15 -9.92
N ALA A 144 -12.44 -5.48 -10.91
CA ALA A 144 -13.11 -5.03 -12.13
C ALA A 144 -13.76 -6.20 -12.89
N SER A 145 -13.06 -7.34 -13.02
CA SER A 145 -13.62 -8.55 -13.65
C SER A 145 -14.70 -9.24 -12.81
N THR A 146 -14.72 -9.03 -11.49
CA THR A 146 -15.78 -9.54 -10.61
C THR A 146 -17.03 -8.67 -10.72
N LEU A 147 -16.88 -7.34 -10.73
CA LEU A 147 -17.99 -6.41 -10.93
C LEU A 147 -18.55 -6.51 -12.36
N PHE A 148 -17.68 -6.57 -13.36
CA PHE A 148 -18.03 -6.64 -14.78
C PHE A 148 -17.37 -7.85 -15.44
N PRO A 149 -18.03 -9.02 -15.47
CA PRO A 149 -17.46 -10.26 -16.02
C PRO A 149 -16.93 -10.17 -17.46
N ARG A 150 -17.45 -9.22 -18.25
CA ARG A 150 -16.97 -8.93 -19.62
C ARG A 150 -15.51 -8.46 -19.67
N LEU A 151 -14.97 -7.92 -18.59
CA LEU A 151 -13.59 -7.43 -18.49
C LEU A 151 -12.59 -8.54 -18.12
N ARG A 152 -13.05 -9.79 -17.95
CA ARG A 152 -12.20 -10.87 -17.46
C ARG A 152 -11.09 -11.22 -18.46
N CYS A 153 -9.85 -11.02 -18.05
CA CYS A 153 -8.66 -11.47 -18.76
C CYS A 153 -7.70 -12.18 -17.79
N ASN A 154 -7.70 -13.51 -17.82
CA ASN A 154 -6.90 -14.34 -16.91
C ASN A 154 -5.38 -14.13 -17.13
N THR A 155 -4.95 -13.98 -18.38
CA THR A 155 -3.54 -13.75 -18.74
C THR A 155 -3.03 -12.42 -18.22
N LEU A 156 -3.81 -11.34 -18.40
CA LEU A 156 -3.44 -10.01 -17.91
C LEU A 156 -3.35 -9.98 -16.38
N PHE A 157 -4.33 -10.57 -15.69
CA PHE A 157 -4.27 -10.74 -14.24
C PHE A 157 -3.04 -11.52 -13.79
N ALA A 158 -2.73 -12.67 -14.41
CA ALA A 158 -1.59 -13.49 -14.03
C ALA A 158 -0.25 -12.78 -14.28
N ALA A 159 -0.09 -12.14 -15.43
CA ALA A 159 1.11 -11.41 -15.81
C ALA A 159 1.36 -10.23 -14.88
N THR A 160 0.32 -9.43 -14.59
CA THR A 160 0.44 -8.31 -13.64
C THR A 160 0.73 -8.79 -12.23
N PHE A 161 0.10 -9.89 -11.77
CA PHE A 161 0.38 -10.47 -10.46
C PHE A 161 1.85 -10.91 -10.35
N LEU A 162 2.35 -11.64 -11.34
CA LEU A 162 3.75 -12.07 -11.38
C LEU A 162 4.69 -10.86 -11.39
N ALA A 163 4.46 -9.88 -12.25
CA ALA A 163 5.32 -8.71 -12.40
C ALA A 163 5.39 -7.86 -11.12
N THR A 164 4.24 -7.52 -10.53
CA THR A 164 4.19 -6.57 -9.40
C THR A 164 4.30 -7.27 -8.04
N ARG A 165 3.56 -8.35 -7.80
CA ARG A 165 3.51 -8.99 -6.47
C ARG A 165 4.62 -10.00 -6.21
N ILE A 166 5.27 -10.52 -7.25
CA ILE A 166 6.38 -11.47 -7.13
C ILE A 166 7.71 -10.80 -7.51
N VAL A 167 7.87 -10.40 -8.77
CA VAL A 167 9.16 -9.91 -9.28
C VAL A 167 9.55 -8.59 -8.64
N LEU A 168 8.70 -7.55 -8.74
CA LEU A 168 8.99 -6.26 -8.12
C LEU A 168 9.15 -6.38 -6.59
N HIS A 169 8.34 -7.21 -5.94
CA HIS A 169 8.46 -7.44 -4.49
C HIS A 169 9.84 -8.02 -4.11
N LEU A 170 10.32 -9.02 -4.84
CA LEU A 170 11.67 -9.58 -4.63
C LEU A 170 12.77 -8.54 -4.90
N VAL A 171 12.64 -7.76 -5.98
CA VAL A 171 13.57 -6.67 -6.30
C VAL A 171 13.64 -5.68 -5.14
N LEU A 172 12.51 -5.30 -4.55
CA LEU A 172 12.47 -4.37 -3.42
C LEU A 172 13.10 -4.97 -2.15
N ILE A 173 12.84 -6.25 -1.84
CA ILE A 173 13.51 -6.94 -0.72
C ILE A 173 15.03 -6.88 -0.91
N ILE A 174 15.52 -7.30 -2.08
CA ILE A 174 16.95 -7.31 -2.40
C ILE A 174 17.53 -5.89 -2.33
N SER A 175 16.82 -4.91 -2.89
CA SER A 175 17.27 -3.51 -2.90
C SER A 175 17.41 -2.96 -1.49
N TYR A 176 16.49 -3.25 -0.57
CA TYR A 176 16.60 -2.81 0.84
C TYR A 176 17.66 -3.56 1.65
N VAL A 177 17.98 -4.80 1.27
CA VAL A 177 19.09 -5.56 1.88
C VAL A 177 20.44 -5.03 1.41
N LEU A 178 20.59 -4.76 0.11
CA LEU A 178 21.86 -4.36 -0.50
C LEU A 178 22.15 -2.86 -0.40
N PHE A 179 21.11 -2.01 -0.43
CA PHE A 179 21.25 -0.55 -0.46
C PHE A 179 20.43 0.09 0.68
N PRO A 180 21.00 0.19 1.89
CA PRO A 180 20.34 0.85 3.00
C PRO A 180 20.07 2.34 2.69
N VAL A 181 18.80 2.68 2.43
CA VAL A 181 18.28 4.05 2.38
C VAL A 181 18.47 4.78 3.71
N ALA A 182 19.13 5.94 3.69
CA ALA A 182 19.24 6.82 4.85
C ALA A 182 17.85 7.34 5.28
N PRO A 183 17.50 7.42 6.59
CA PRO A 183 16.26 8.04 6.99
C PRO A 183 16.44 9.52 6.72
N LEU A 184 15.35 10.18 6.42
CA LEU A 184 15.40 11.62 6.33
C LEU A 184 15.75 12.20 7.69
N PRO A 185 16.50 13.31 7.71
CA PRO A 185 16.76 14.01 8.96
C PRO A 185 15.41 14.40 9.57
N ALA A 186 15.24 14.19 10.87
CA ALA A 186 14.02 14.62 11.58
C ALA A 186 13.71 16.11 11.35
N SER A 187 14.72 16.91 11.01
CA SER A 187 14.55 18.31 10.60
C SER A 187 13.77 18.50 9.30
N SER A 188 13.66 17.56 8.36
CA SER A 188 12.74 17.74 7.20
C SER A 188 11.28 17.40 7.52
N VAL A 189 11.03 16.85 8.71
CA VAL A 189 9.68 16.61 9.26
C VAL A 189 9.29 17.72 10.27
N PHE A 190 10.28 18.45 10.81
CA PHE A 190 10.07 19.48 11.84
C PHE A 190 10.57 20.90 11.50
N SER A 191 11.31 21.12 10.40
CA SER A 191 11.87 22.43 10.03
C SER A 191 10.91 23.23 9.14
N ALA A 192 9.75 23.56 9.71
CA ALA A 192 9.09 24.83 9.40
C ALA A 192 9.16 25.80 10.60
N ALA A 193 9.78 25.40 11.72
CA ALA A 193 9.91 26.25 12.89
C ALA A 193 11.29 26.07 13.54
N ALA A 194 11.87 27.19 13.96
CA ALA A 194 13.11 27.36 14.72
C ALA A 194 14.43 27.23 13.95
N GLY A 195 15.03 28.40 13.69
CA GLY A 195 16.45 28.53 13.44
C GLY A 195 17.28 28.30 14.71
N GLY A 196 18.55 27.99 14.50
CA GLY A 196 19.58 27.97 15.54
C GLY A 196 19.99 26.56 15.98
N TYR A 197 21.21 26.19 15.59
CA TYR A 197 22.31 25.66 16.42
C TYR A 197 23.13 24.62 15.64
N ALA A 198 24.36 25.00 15.33
CA ALA A 198 25.38 24.12 14.81
C ALA A 198 25.86 23.19 15.94
N ALA A 199 25.64 21.88 15.80
CA ALA A 199 26.22 20.87 16.68
C ALA A 199 26.85 19.73 15.85
N ALA A 200 28.13 19.48 16.14
CA ALA A 200 29.01 18.39 15.73
C ALA A 200 28.59 17.54 14.49
N PRO A 201 29.14 17.80 13.30
CA PRO A 201 28.72 17.15 12.06
C PRO A 201 28.90 15.62 12.06
N VAL A 202 29.86 15.09 12.83
CA VAL A 202 30.24 13.67 12.81
C VAL A 202 29.31 12.79 13.64
N LEU A 203 28.98 13.18 14.88
CA LEU A 203 28.09 12.39 15.74
C LEU A 203 26.65 12.39 15.19
N GLY A 204 26.20 13.55 14.68
CA GLY A 204 24.93 13.66 13.98
C GLY A 204 24.89 12.81 12.70
N ALA A 205 25.98 12.73 11.94
CA ALA A 205 26.05 11.84 10.77
C ALA A 205 26.06 10.35 11.16
N ALA A 206 26.79 9.96 12.21
CA ALA A 206 26.84 8.58 12.70
C ALA A 206 25.47 8.11 13.23
N LEU A 207 24.79 8.92 14.04
CA LEU A 207 23.44 8.60 14.53
C LEU A 207 22.41 8.51 13.40
N ARG A 208 22.54 9.35 12.36
CA ARG A 208 21.72 9.28 11.14
C ARG A 208 21.98 8.01 10.33
N ALA A 209 23.24 7.61 10.18
CA ALA A 209 23.62 6.36 9.53
C ALA A 209 23.11 5.13 10.31
N VAL A 210 23.13 5.16 11.65
CA VAL A 210 22.56 4.07 12.47
C VAL A 210 21.04 4.00 12.31
N GLY A 211 20.36 5.14 12.25
CA GLY A 211 18.94 5.21 11.93
C GLY A 211 18.60 4.64 10.55
N ALA A 212 19.46 4.91 9.54
CA ALA A 212 19.34 4.41 8.15
C ALA A 212 19.22 2.91 8.12
N VAL A 213 20.25 2.30 8.69
CA VAL A 213 20.47 0.87 8.67
C VAL A 213 19.36 0.15 9.46
N ARG A 214 18.81 0.79 10.49
CA ARG A 214 17.66 0.25 11.22
C ARG A 214 16.36 0.34 10.42
N GLY A 215 16.08 1.50 9.81
CA GLY A 215 14.85 1.69 9.03
C GLY A 215 14.77 0.75 7.83
N THR A 216 15.87 0.55 7.12
CA THR A 216 15.93 -0.31 5.94
C THR A 216 15.76 -1.78 6.26
N ARG A 217 16.33 -2.24 7.39
CA ARG A 217 16.13 -3.60 7.89
C ARG A 217 14.68 -3.85 8.30
N VAL A 218 14.02 -2.88 8.92
CA VAL A 218 12.59 -2.99 9.26
C VAL A 218 11.74 -3.10 8.00
N VAL A 219 11.94 -2.21 7.02
CA VAL A 219 11.19 -2.27 5.75
C VAL A 219 11.45 -3.58 5.01
N SER A 220 12.71 -4.01 4.90
CA SER A 220 13.05 -5.30 4.28
C SER A 220 12.42 -6.48 5.01
N ALA A 221 12.40 -6.48 6.34
CA ALA A 221 11.80 -7.54 7.13
C ALA A 221 10.28 -7.59 6.94
N LEU A 222 9.61 -6.42 6.88
CA LEU A 222 8.18 -6.33 6.59
C LEU A 222 7.85 -6.87 5.19
N LEU A 223 8.62 -6.47 4.17
CA LEU A 223 8.46 -6.98 2.81
C LEU A 223 8.68 -8.50 2.76
N ALA A 224 9.76 -9.01 3.36
CA ALA A 224 10.06 -10.44 3.42
C ALA A 224 8.97 -11.24 4.15
N PHE A 225 8.36 -10.66 5.19
CA PHE A 225 7.26 -11.30 5.92
C PHE A 225 5.96 -11.38 5.10
N VAL A 226 5.69 -10.36 4.28
CA VAL A 226 4.49 -10.32 3.41
C VAL A 226 4.66 -11.21 2.18
N PHE A 227 5.88 -11.37 1.67
CA PHE A 227 6.14 -12.09 0.41
C PHE A 227 5.55 -13.52 0.34
N PRO A 228 5.68 -14.39 1.38
CA PRO A 228 5.08 -15.73 1.36
C PRO A 228 3.56 -15.72 1.07
N LEU A 229 2.85 -14.70 1.55
CA LEU A 229 1.41 -14.55 1.29
C LEU A 229 1.14 -14.38 -0.22
N HIS A 230 1.90 -13.49 -0.87
CA HIS A 230 1.78 -13.26 -2.31
C HIS A 230 2.18 -14.48 -3.13
N ALA A 231 3.25 -15.18 -2.73
CA ALA A 231 3.69 -16.40 -3.39
C ALA A 231 2.61 -17.49 -3.31
N MET A 232 2.01 -17.72 -2.13
CA MET A 232 0.92 -18.67 -1.96
C MET A 232 -0.30 -18.33 -2.82
N TRP A 233 -0.69 -17.06 -2.88
CA TRP A 233 -1.80 -16.63 -3.74
C TRP A 233 -1.50 -16.84 -5.22
N PHE A 234 -0.28 -16.55 -5.68
CA PHE A 234 0.10 -16.80 -7.07
C PHE A 234 0.03 -18.30 -7.41
N VAL A 235 0.54 -19.17 -6.53
CA VAL A 235 0.44 -20.62 -6.70
C VAL A 235 -1.03 -21.08 -6.78
N GLY A 236 -1.89 -20.54 -5.92
CA GLY A 236 -3.33 -20.78 -5.98
C GLY A 236 -3.96 -20.35 -7.31
N CYS A 237 -3.54 -19.20 -7.86
CA CYS A 237 -3.99 -18.72 -9.16
C CYS A 237 -3.57 -19.66 -10.30
N VAL A 238 -2.29 -20.04 -10.35
CA VAL A 238 -1.75 -20.95 -11.36
C VAL A 238 -2.45 -22.31 -11.31
N LYS A 239 -2.58 -22.91 -10.12
CA LYS A 239 -3.33 -24.17 -9.93
C LYS A 239 -4.77 -24.03 -10.42
N GLY A 240 -5.41 -22.90 -10.18
CA GLY A 240 -6.75 -22.61 -10.67
C GLY A 240 -6.83 -22.56 -12.21
N PHE A 241 -5.81 -22.02 -12.89
CA PHE A 241 -5.76 -22.02 -14.36
C PHE A 241 -5.52 -23.41 -14.92
N VAL A 242 -4.56 -24.16 -14.38
CA VAL A 242 -4.25 -25.52 -14.80
C VAL A 242 -5.47 -26.44 -14.69
N ARG A 243 -6.27 -26.31 -13.63
CA ARG A 243 -7.51 -27.10 -13.47
C ARG A 243 -8.62 -26.78 -14.47
N ARG A 244 -8.55 -25.67 -15.19
CA ARG A 244 -9.57 -25.21 -16.14
C ARG A 244 -9.13 -25.30 -17.61
N ALA A 245 -7.86 -25.65 -17.85
CA ALA A 245 -7.29 -25.89 -19.17
C ALA A 245 -7.44 -27.38 -19.50
#